data_AF-A0A443S8B6-F1
#
_entry.id   AF-A0A443S8B6-F1
#
_cell.length_a   1.000
_cell.length_b   1.000
_cell.length_c   1.000
_cell.angle_alpha   90.00
_cell.angle_beta   90.00
_cell.angle_gamma   90.00
#
_symmetry.space_group_name_H-M   'P 1'
#
loop_
_entity.id
_entity.type
_entity.pdbx_description
1 polymer ?
#
loop_
_entity_poly.entity_id
_entity_poly.type
_entity_poly.pdbx_seq_one_letter_code
_entity_poly.pdbx_strand_id
1 'polypeptide(L)'
;MYGLSRTLMDNIRKDVEFRDLTFIVAEEEIMVNRTLMAASCVYFKTMLYGNTNEAKQSKIVLTSTPLEAFKKVIEFIYTSDCSIAQLHEDRLMDLLSLAQMYQFKELLDFLFRRLNLEKYSVEFIVGLYDLSCNTLMDKWRNECLKYFDQLFQSDVNESIFAIFSKQLVCELTARDSFCVDEIDLFKCLLNWSNKNGKGQSAEIFRNVRLNLISVTDFNNIIMPTKLISSDDFLIAFERQPFAERVSICNHSSCTNIMDKVKVGDKFYTTDVGSINVLENESVHFEMKKLRCKMNYIQLRFSYIPRNAFVVSVKNNHNQHVSVGPLNLLEEAYYLSDYALYELTFNDSTVIVVRITFTVAICLVIGKNTITCGKRKQK
;
A
#
# COMPACT_ATOMS: atom_id res chain seq x y z
N MET A 1 -7.75 26.43 -31.97
CA MET A 1 -7.43 25.52 -33.10
C MET A 1 -7.54 24.02 -32.70
N TYR A 2 -8.49 23.64 -31.82
CA TYR A 2 -8.63 22.27 -31.30
C TYR A 2 -9.91 21.53 -31.77
N GLY A 3 -10.76 22.18 -32.57
CA GLY A 3 -12.07 21.63 -32.97
C GLY A 3 -11.97 20.51 -34.01
N LEU A 4 -11.17 20.70 -35.06
CA LEU A 4 -11.09 19.76 -36.19
C LEU A 4 -10.60 18.37 -35.77
N SER A 5 -9.59 18.31 -34.89
CA SER A 5 -9.04 17.04 -34.40
C SER A 5 -10.05 16.23 -33.58
N ARG A 6 -10.84 16.89 -32.73
CA ARG A 6 -11.84 16.21 -31.89
C ARG A 6 -13.00 15.68 -32.72
N THR A 7 -13.55 16.51 -33.61
CA THR A 7 -14.65 16.11 -34.50
C THR A 7 -14.23 14.98 -35.44
N LEU A 8 -13.01 15.02 -35.97
CA LEU A 8 -12.50 13.96 -36.85
C LEU A 8 -12.34 12.63 -36.11
N MET A 9 -11.79 12.64 -34.90
CA MET A 9 -11.70 11.42 -34.06
C MET A 9 -13.08 10.89 -33.68
N ASP A 10 -14.04 11.76 -33.35
CA ASP A 10 -15.40 11.35 -33.03
C ASP A 10 -16.11 10.70 -34.23
N ASN A 11 -15.88 11.22 -35.45
CA ASN A 11 -16.42 10.63 -36.67
C ASN A 11 -15.82 9.23 -36.93
N ILE A 12 -14.49 9.09 -36.82
CA ILE A 12 -13.80 7.78 -36.99
C ILE A 12 -14.33 6.74 -35.99
N ARG A 13 -14.61 7.16 -34.76
CA ARG A 13 -15.09 6.29 -33.68
C ARG A 13 -16.55 5.85 -33.84
N LYS A 14 -17.41 6.76 -34.31
CA LYS A 14 -18.87 6.53 -34.41
C LYS A 14 -19.28 5.84 -35.70
N ASP A 15 -18.62 6.16 -36.80
CA ASP A 15 -19.01 5.65 -38.10
C ASP A 15 -18.56 4.19 -38.26
N VAL A 16 -19.52 3.32 -38.58
CA VAL A 16 -19.28 1.89 -38.77
C VAL A 16 -18.56 1.64 -40.09
N GLU A 17 -18.73 2.53 -41.09
CA GLU A 17 -18.11 2.39 -42.41
C GLU A 17 -16.58 2.47 -42.38
N PHE A 18 -16.02 3.13 -41.36
CA PHE A 18 -14.56 3.22 -41.20
C PHE A 18 -13.93 1.99 -40.52
N ARG A 19 -14.72 1.02 -40.05
CA ARG A 19 -14.23 -0.17 -39.35
C ARG A 19 -13.82 -1.23 -40.37
N ASP A 20 -12.51 -1.49 -40.43
CA ASP A 20 -11.83 -2.31 -41.44
C ASP A 20 -11.23 -3.62 -40.88
N LEU A 21 -11.51 -3.93 -39.62
CA LEU A 21 -11.03 -5.12 -38.94
C LEU A 21 -12.12 -5.73 -38.05
N THR A 22 -12.23 -7.06 -38.09
CA THR A 22 -13.11 -7.82 -37.19
C THR A 22 -12.30 -8.75 -36.31
N PHE A 23 -12.46 -8.61 -34.99
CA PHE A 23 -12.00 -9.63 -34.04
C PHE A 23 -13.13 -10.63 -33.77
N ILE A 24 -12.79 -11.92 -33.71
CA ILE A 24 -13.69 -13.00 -33.32
C ILE A 24 -13.24 -13.46 -31.94
N VAL A 25 -14.07 -13.24 -30.92
CA VAL A 25 -13.75 -13.55 -29.52
C VAL A 25 -14.93 -14.31 -28.92
N ALA A 26 -14.71 -15.53 -28.43
CA ALA A 26 -15.77 -16.39 -27.93
C ALA A 26 -16.99 -16.47 -28.89
N GLU A 27 -16.73 -16.67 -30.18
CA GLU A 27 -17.71 -16.74 -31.27
C GLU A 27 -18.46 -15.43 -31.61
N GLU A 28 -18.21 -14.33 -30.88
CA GLU A 28 -18.74 -13.02 -31.24
C GLU A 28 -17.81 -12.25 -32.20
N GLU A 29 -18.40 -11.65 -33.24
CA GLU A 29 -17.70 -10.74 -34.15
C GLU A 29 -17.75 -9.29 -33.64
N ILE A 30 -16.58 -8.67 -33.47
CA ILE A 30 -16.44 -7.28 -33.02
C ILE A 30 -15.67 -6.49 -34.08
N MET A 31 -16.38 -5.61 -34.78
CA MET A 31 -15.79 -4.71 -35.77
C MET A 31 -15.14 -3.48 -35.12
N VAL A 32 -13.92 -3.17 -35.53
CA VAL A 32 -13.09 -2.07 -35.03
C VAL A 32 -12.28 -1.41 -36.16
N ASN A 33 -11.67 -0.26 -35.87
CA ASN A 33 -10.72 0.40 -36.77
C ASN A 33 -9.31 -0.14 -36.49
N ARG A 34 -8.70 -0.82 -37.48
CA ARG A 34 -7.34 -1.36 -37.42
C ARG A 34 -6.32 -0.30 -36.97
N THR A 35 -6.39 0.88 -37.58
CA THR A 35 -5.47 1.99 -37.30
C THR A 35 -5.60 2.48 -35.85
N LEU A 36 -6.83 2.54 -35.31
CA LEU A 36 -7.05 2.99 -33.94
C LEU A 36 -6.48 1.98 -32.94
N MET A 37 -6.73 0.69 -33.14
CA MET A 37 -6.17 -0.37 -32.30
C MET A 37 -4.64 -0.31 -32.28
N ALA A 38 -4.01 -0.21 -33.46
CA ALA A 38 -2.56 -0.14 -33.58
C ALA A 38 -1.96 1.15 -33.02
N ALA A 39 -2.67 2.27 -33.09
CA ALA A 39 -2.23 3.53 -32.51
C ALA A 39 -2.34 3.53 -30.97
N SER A 40 -3.24 2.73 -30.40
CA SER A 40 -3.49 2.71 -28.96
C SER A 40 -2.48 1.92 -28.14
N CYS A 41 -1.97 0.78 -28.62
CA CYS A 41 -0.92 0.05 -27.90
C CYS A 41 0.03 -0.73 -28.81
N VAL A 42 1.24 -0.98 -28.29
CA VAL A 42 2.35 -1.64 -29.02
C VAL A 42 1.99 -3.07 -29.42
N TYR A 43 1.22 -3.78 -28.60
CA TYR A 43 0.75 -5.13 -28.92
C TYR A 43 -0.05 -5.14 -30.22
N PHE A 44 -1.10 -4.32 -30.33
CA PHE A 44 -1.91 -4.25 -31.55
C PHE A 44 -1.12 -3.68 -32.73
N LYS A 45 -0.21 -2.73 -32.49
CA LYS A 45 0.68 -2.24 -33.55
C LYS A 45 1.49 -3.38 -34.17
N THR A 46 2.08 -4.21 -33.32
CA THR A 46 2.90 -5.36 -33.75
C THR A 46 2.04 -6.43 -34.41
N MET A 47 0.86 -6.70 -33.85
CA MET A 47 -0.07 -7.70 -34.38
C MET A 47 -0.64 -7.32 -35.76
N LEU A 48 -0.95 -6.03 -35.99
CA LEU A 48 -1.71 -5.57 -37.16
C LEU A 48 -0.84 -4.97 -38.27
N TYR A 49 0.35 -4.49 -37.94
CA TYR A 49 1.30 -3.87 -38.89
C TYR A 49 2.71 -4.47 -38.82
N GLY A 50 2.93 -5.47 -37.98
CA GLY A 50 4.18 -6.24 -37.96
C GLY A 50 4.20 -7.35 -39.01
N ASN A 51 5.25 -8.17 -38.96
CA ASN A 51 5.41 -9.34 -39.83
C ASN A 51 4.68 -10.57 -39.28
N THR A 52 3.39 -10.44 -39.01
CA THR A 52 2.51 -11.48 -38.47
C THR A 52 1.53 -11.97 -39.55
N ASN A 53 0.89 -13.13 -39.34
CA ASN A 53 -0.14 -13.60 -40.25
C ASN A 53 -1.41 -12.74 -40.14
N GLU A 54 -1.69 -12.31 -38.92
CA GLU A 54 -2.81 -11.48 -38.51
C GLU A 54 -2.81 -10.12 -39.22
N ALA A 55 -1.64 -9.54 -39.49
CA ALA A 55 -1.52 -8.28 -40.24
C ALA A 55 -2.13 -8.35 -41.65
N LYS A 56 -2.16 -9.54 -42.26
CA LYS A 56 -2.71 -9.75 -43.62
C LYS A 56 -4.21 -10.10 -43.61
N GLN A 57 -4.80 -10.31 -42.45
CA GLN A 57 -6.19 -10.75 -42.30
C GLN A 57 -7.11 -9.57 -42.00
N SER A 58 -8.34 -9.61 -42.51
CA SER A 58 -9.42 -8.69 -42.13
C SER A 58 -10.29 -9.24 -40.99
N LYS A 59 -10.20 -10.54 -40.71
CA LYS A 59 -10.82 -11.22 -39.57
C LYS A 59 -9.76 -11.96 -38.76
N ILE A 60 -9.69 -11.69 -37.46
CA ILE A 60 -8.69 -12.25 -36.53
C ILE A 60 -9.41 -12.96 -35.40
N VAL A 61 -9.08 -14.23 -35.16
CA VAL A 61 -9.66 -15.02 -34.05
C VAL A 61 -8.77 -14.91 -32.81
N LEU A 62 -9.35 -14.53 -31.67
CA LEU A 62 -8.68 -14.51 -30.37
C LEU A 62 -9.25 -15.65 -29.51
N THR A 63 -8.53 -16.76 -29.42
CA THR A 63 -8.99 -18.00 -28.76
C THR A 63 -8.84 -18.00 -27.24
N SER A 64 -7.94 -17.20 -26.68
CA SER A 64 -7.63 -17.16 -25.25
C SER A 64 -7.90 -15.81 -24.61
N THR A 65 -8.87 -15.06 -25.16
CA THR A 65 -9.22 -13.71 -24.70
C THR A 65 -10.62 -13.69 -24.11
N PRO A 66 -10.79 -13.30 -22.83
CA PRO A 66 -12.11 -13.12 -22.24
C PRO A 66 -12.89 -12.01 -22.94
N LEU A 67 -14.09 -12.34 -23.43
CA LEU A 67 -14.92 -11.46 -24.26
C LEU A 67 -15.26 -10.13 -23.57
N GLU A 68 -15.74 -10.17 -22.32
CA GLU A 68 -16.13 -8.95 -21.59
C GLU A 68 -14.93 -8.03 -21.34
N ALA A 69 -13.79 -8.59 -20.93
CA ALA A 69 -12.57 -7.83 -20.72
C ALA A 69 -12.07 -7.21 -22.04
N PHE A 70 -12.16 -7.92 -23.16
CA PHE A 70 -11.80 -7.38 -24.46
C PHE A 70 -12.73 -6.25 -24.92
N LYS A 71 -14.04 -6.37 -24.68
CA LYS A 71 -14.99 -5.28 -24.90
C LYS A 71 -14.62 -4.03 -24.10
N LYS A 72 -14.13 -4.18 -22.86
CA LYS A 72 -13.63 -3.06 -22.05
C LYS A 72 -12.35 -2.43 -22.58
N VAL A 73 -11.43 -3.23 -23.14
CA VAL A 73 -10.25 -2.71 -23.85
C VAL A 73 -10.68 -1.87 -25.04
N ILE A 74 -11.64 -2.34 -25.84
CA ILE A 74 -12.17 -1.59 -26.99
C ILE A 74 -12.89 -0.31 -26.51
N GLU A 75 -13.74 -0.40 -25.50
CA GLU A 75 -14.43 0.76 -24.90
C GLU A 75 -13.40 1.84 -24.52
N PHE A 76 -12.30 1.44 -23.89
CA PHE A 76 -11.21 2.34 -23.51
C PHE A 76 -10.47 2.95 -24.71
N ILE A 77 -10.20 2.18 -25.76
CA ILE A 77 -9.57 2.69 -26.99
C ILE A 77 -10.45 3.77 -27.66
N TYR A 78 -11.75 3.56 -27.66
CA TYR A 78 -12.70 4.46 -28.32
C TYR A 78 -13.10 5.67 -27.48
N THR A 79 -13.06 5.58 -26.15
CA THR A 79 -13.59 6.66 -25.30
C THR A 79 -12.57 7.25 -24.34
N SER A 80 -11.41 6.60 -24.20
CA SER A 80 -10.42 6.88 -23.14
C SER A 80 -10.98 6.73 -21.73
N ASP A 81 -12.10 6.01 -21.60
CA ASP A 81 -12.76 5.63 -20.36
C ASP A 81 -13.31 4.21 -20.51
N CYS A 82 -13.56 3.53 -19.40
CA CYS A 82 -14.34 2.30 -19.43
C CYS A 82 -15.09 2.12 -18.11
N SER A 83 -16.34 1.67 -18.21
CA SER A 83 -17.16 1.40 -17.02
C SER A 83 -16.62 0.17 -16.28
N ILE A 84 -16.06 0.39 -15.10
CA ILE A 84 -15.52 -0.65 -14.20
C ILE A 84 -16.26 -0.75 -12.85
N ALA A 85 -17.17 0.20 -12.55
CA ALA A 85 -17.78 0.31 -11.22
C ALA A 85 -18.69 -0.87 -10.84
N GLN A 86 -19.25 -1.56 -11.84
CA GLN A 86 -20.15 -2.71 -11.67
C GLN A 86 -19.48 -4.04 -12.06
N LEU A 87 -18.18 -4.01 -12.35
CA LEU A 87 -17.47 -5.18 -12.84
C LEU A 87 -17.13 -6.10 -11.66
N HIS A 88 -17.49 -7.38 -11.77
CA HIS A 88 -17.11 -8.39 -10.78
C HIS A 88 -15.59 -8.54 -10.71
N GLU A 89 -15.06 -8.96 -9.56
CA GLU A 89 -13.62 -9.11 -9.32
C GLU A 89 -12.94 -10.01 -10.36
N ASP A 90 -13.55 -11.13 -10.72
CA ASP A 90 -13.01 -12.05 -11.74
C ASP A 90 -12.85 -11.36 -13.10
N ARG A 91 -13.86 -10.58 -13.51
CA ARG A 91 -13.85 -9.84 -14.78
C ARG A 91 -12.88 -8.68 -14.76
N LEU A 92 -12.67 -8.08 -13.60
CA LEU A 92 -11.66 -7.06 -13.39
C LEU A 92 -10.26 -7.65 -13.47
N MET A 93 -10.03 -8.84 -12.90
CA MET A 93 -8.78 -9.59 -13.07
C MET A 93 -8.52 -9.96 -14.53
N ASP A 94 -9.54 -10.40 -15.27
CA ASP A 94 -9.44 -10.66 -16.70
C ASP A 94 -8.99 -9.39 -17.46
N LEU A 95 -9.57 -8.23 -17.14
CA LEU A 95 -9.22 -6.95 -17.75
C LEU A 95 -7.79 -6.51 -17.43
N LEU A 96 -7.37 -6.62 -16.16
CA LEU A 96 -6.00 -6.31 -15.74
C LEU A 96 -4.99 -7.24 -16.44
N SER A 97 -5.33 -8.53 -16.55
CA SER A 97 -4.50 -9.54 -17.22
C SER A 97 -4.35 -9.24 -18.71
N LEU A 98 -5.44 -8.88 -19.40
CA LEU A 98 -5.38 -8.45 -20.80
C LEU A 98 -4.60 -7.15 -20.97
N ALA A 99 -4.80 -6.16 -20.10
CA ALA A 99 -4.08 -4.90 -20.18
C ALA A 99 -2.56 -5.11 -20.02
N GLN A 100 -2.16 -6.02 -19.12
CA GLN A 100 -0.77 -6.42 -18.98
C GLN A 100 -0.25 -7.19 -20.20
N MET A 101 -0.99 -8.19 -20.68
CA MET A 101 -0.63 -9.01 -21.85
C MET A 101 -0.45 -8.15 -23.11
N TYR A 102 -1.32 -7.16 -23.29
CA TYR A 102 -1.25 -6.20 -24.40
C TYR A 102 -0.27 -5.05 -24.16
N GLN A 103 0.42 -5.04 -23.01
CA GLN A 103 1.34 -3.98 -22.58
C GLN A 103 0.69 -2.59 -22.67
N PHE A 104 -0.60 -2.52 -22.34
CA PHE A 104 -1.42 -1.33 -22.51
C PHE A 104 -1.32 -0.43 -21.27
N LYS A 105 -0.20 0.29 -21.19
CA LYS A 105 0.16 1.12 -20.04
C LYS A 105 -0.89 2.16 -19.68
N GLU A 106 -1.49 2.83 -20.67
CA GLU A 106 -2.50 3.86 -20.46
C GLU A 106 -3.75 3.31 -19.77
N LEU A 107 -4.16 2.09 -20.12
CA LEU A 107 -5.27 1.39 -19.48
C LEU A 107 -4.89 0.97 -18.04
N LEU A 108 -3.67 0.44 -17.82
CA LEU A 108 -3.20 0.10 -16.48
C LEU A 108 -3.12 1.32 -15.55
N ASP A 109 -2.59 2.45 -16.04
CA ASP A 109 -2.53 3.72 -15.30
C ASP A 109 -3.93 4.32 -15.06
N PHE A 110 -4.89 4.09 -15.98
CA PHE A 110 -6.30 4.45 -15.77
C PHE A 110 -6.95 3.62 -14.66
N LEU A 111 -6.78 2.30 -14.70
CA LEU A 111 -7.32 1.39 -13.69
C LEU A 111 -6.72 1.69 -12.30
N PHE A 112 -5.41 1.95 -12.24
CA PHE A 112 -4.70 2.25 -10.99
C PHE A 112 -5.26 3.48 -10.28
N ARG A 113 -5.69 4.49 -11.04
CA ARG A 113 -6.26 5.73 -10.48
C ARG A 113 -7.70 5.59 -10.01
N ARG A 114 -8.44 4.60 -10.50
CA ARG A 114 -9.88 4.43 -10.21
C ARG A 114 -10.16 3.35 -9.18
N LEU A 115 -9.27 2.37 -9.06
CA LEU A 115 -9.42 1.26 -8.13
C LEU A 115 -8.92 1.67 -6.73
N ASN A 116 -9.78 1.48 -5.72
CA ASN A 116 -9.37 1.52 -4.32
C ASN A 116 -9.31 0.07 -3.81
N LEU A 117 -8.10 -0.41 -3.50
CA LEU A 117 -7.85 -1.78 -3.05
C LEU A 117 -8.65 -2.15 -1.79
N GLU A 118 -8.95 -1.19 -0.91
CA GLU A 118 -9.70 -1.45 0.33
C GLU A 118 -11.14 -1.96 0.10
N LYS A 119 -11.67 -1.82 -1.12
CA LYS A 119 -13.03 -2.26 -1.48
C LYS A 119 -13.10 -3.70 -1.98
N TYR A 120 -11.96 -4.33 -2.22
CA TYR A 120 -11.87 -5.64 -2.87
C TYR A 120 -11.52 -6.74 -1.86
N SER A 121 -11.83 -7.98 -2.22
CA SER A 121 -11.46 -9.16 -1.44
C SER A 121 -9.94 -9.33 -1.34
N VAL A 122 -9.50 -10.04 -0.31
CA VAL A 122 -8.06 -10.28 -0.12
C VAL A 122 -7.54 -11.22 -1.21
N GLU A 123 -8.36 -12.19 -1.62
CA GLU A 123 -8.07 -13.12 -2.72
C GLU A 123 -7.81 -12.38 -4.03
N PHE A 124 -8.63 -11.38 -4.35
CA PHE A 124 -8.41 -10.52 -5.51
C PHE A 124 -7.07 -9.79 -5.42
N ILE A 125 -6.72 -9.23 -4.26
CA ILE A 125 -5.47 -8.47 -4.09
C ILE A 125 -4.23 -9.38 -4.16
N VAL A 126 -4.34 -10.63 -3.69
CA VAL A 126 -3.30 -11.66 -3.88
C VAL A 126 -3.13 -11.97 -5.37
N GLY A 127 -4.22 -12.22 -6.10
CA GLY A 127 -4.17 -12.44 -7.54
C GLY A 127 -3.60 -11.24 -8.31
N LEU A 128 -3.94 -10.02 -7.91
CA LEU A 128 -3.39 -8.79 -8.45
C LEU A 128 -1.90 -8.65 -8.19
N TYR A 129 -1.44 -9.02 -6.98
CA TYR A 129 -0.01 -9.06 -6.67
C TYR A 129 0.73 -10.04 -7.57
N ASP A 130 0.22 -11.26 -7.72
CA ASP A 130 0.82 -12.30 -8.55
C ASP A 130 0.90 -11.85 -10.02
N LEU A 131 -0.16 -11.20 -10.51
CA LEU A 131 -0.16 -10.57 -11.84
C LEU A 131 0.89 -9.46 -11.92
N SER A 132 0.99 -8.62 -10.90
CA SER A 132 1.88 -7.45 -10.86
C SER A 132 3.38 -7.78 -10.77
N CYS A 133 3.73 -9.03 -10.48
CA CYS A 133 5.12 -9.48 -10.38
C CYS A 133 5.90 -9.41 -11.71
N ASN A 134 5.22 -9.22 -12.84
CA ASN A 134 5.89 -8.96 -14.12
C ASN A 134 6.26 -7.46 -14.27
N THR A 135 7.32 -7.18 -15.04
CA THR A 135 8.07 -5.91 -15.11
C THR A 135 7.31 -4.64 -15.54
N LEU A 136 6.00 -4.70 -15.76
CA LEU A 136 5.18 -3.56 -16.20
C LEU A 136 4.31 -2.96 -15.10
N MET A 137 4.23 -3.60 -13.93
CA MET A 137 3.24 -3.29 -12.89
C MET A 137 3.85 -3.02 -11.50
N ASP A 138 5.08 -2.48 -11.44
CA ASP A 138 5.77 -2.19 -10.17
C ASP A 138 4.97 -1.30 -9.21
N LYS A 139 4.20 -0.33 -9.75
CA LYS A 139 3.32 0.51 -8.93
C LYS A 139 2.24 -0.32 -8.24
N TRP A 140 1.61 -1.25 -8.97
CA TRP A 140 0.59 -2.15 -8.44
C TRP A 140 1.18 -3.07 -7.37
N ARG A 141 2.33 -3.70 -7.65
CA ARG A 141 3.04 -4.56 -6.70
C ARG A 141 3.28 -3.84 -5.38
N ASN A 142 3.79 -2.61 -5.45
CA ASN A 142 4.07 -1.81 -4.25
C ASN A 142 2.79 -1.45 -3.48
N GLU A 143 1.69 -1.11 -4.14
CA GLU A 143 0.42 -0.82 -3.46
C GLU A 143 -0.20 -2.07 -2.83
N CYS A 144 -0.14 -3.23 -3.49
CA CYS A 144 -0.57 -4.51 -2.89
C CYS A 144 0.23 -4.81 -1.62
N LEU A 145 1.55 -4.63 -1.64
CA LEU A 145 2.39 -4.86 -0.47
C LEU A 145 2.10 -3.88 0.67
N LYS A 146 1.80 -2.61 0.37
CA LYS A 146 1.35 -1.64 1.38
C LYS A 146 0.01 -2.03 2.00
N TYR A 147 -0.92 -2.52 1.17
CA TYR A 147 -2.20 -3.03 1.66
C TYR A 147 -1.99 -4.19 2.64
N PHE A 148 -1.13 -5.15 2.31
CA PHE A 148 -0.80 -6.25 3.23
C PHE A 148 -0.08 -5.77 4.50
N ASP A 149 0.86 -4.82 4.38
CA ASP A 149 1.50 -4.20 5.55
C ASP A 149 0.46 -3.56 6.49
N GLN A 150 -0.61 -2.95 5.96
CA GLN A 150 -1.69 -2.35 6.75
C GLN A 150 -2.66 -3.41 7.33
N LEU A 151 -2.98 -4.43 6.56
CA LEU A 151 -3.88 -5.51 6.98
C LEU A 151 -3.34 -6.21 8.23
N PHE A 152 -2.06 -6.55 8.23
CA PHE A 152 -1.41 -7.28 9.32
C PHE A 152 -0.94 -6.37 10.48
N GLN A 153 -1.03 -5.05 10.35
CA GLN A 153 -0.79 -4.13 11.46
C GLN A 153 -1.92 -4.15 12.50
N SER A 154 -3.17 -4.35 12.05
CA SER A 154 -4.34 -4.30 12.93
C SER A 154 -4.61 -5.65 13.58
N ASP A 155 -4.59 -6.73 12.81
CA ASP A 155 -4.74 -8.09 13.31
C ASP A 155 -4.01 -9.13 12.46
N VAL A 156 -3.44 -10.13 13.13
CA VAL A 156 -2.71 -11.21 12.44
C VAL A 156 -3.68 -12.33 12.14
N ASN A 157 -3.99 -12.52 10.86
CA ASN A 157 -4.89 -13.58 10.43
C ASN A 157 -4.12 -14.69 9.69
N GLU A 158 -3.86 -15.79 10.40
CA GLU A 158 -3.18 -16.97 9.86
C GLU A 158 -3.92 -17.60 8.66
N SER A 159 -5.25 -17.47 8.61
CA SER A 159 -6.07 -18.04 7.53
C SER A 159 -5.91 -17.27 6.23
N ILE A 160 -5.84 -15.93 6.30
CA ILE A 160 -5.57 -15.06 5.15
C ILE A 160 -4.16 -15.29 4.65
N PHE A 161 -3.18 -15.33 5.56
CA PHE A 161 -1.78 -15.55 5.20
C PHE A 161 -1.58 -16.86 4.44
N ALA A 162 -2.36 -17.90 4.75
CA ALA A 162 -2.31 -19.20 4.08
C ALA A 162 -2.67 -19.18 2.58
N ILE A 163 -3.40 -18.15 2.12
CA ILE A 163 -3.84 -18.01 0.72
C ILE A 163 -2.71 -17.44 -0.16
N PHE A 164 -1.69 -16.83 0.44
CA PHE A 164 -0.64 -16.12 -0.28
C PHE A 164 0.21 -17.05 -1.16
N SER A 165 0.62 -16.55 -2.32
CA SER A 165 1.60 -17.25 -3.15
C SER A 165 2.97 -17.33 -2.46
N LYS A 166 3.80 -18.32 -2.81
CA LYS A 166 5.16 -18.44 -2.26
C LYS A 166 5.97 -17.16 -2.48
N GLN A 167 5.83 -16.54 -3.64
CA GLN A 167 6.52 -15.30 -3.99
C GLN A 167 6.10 -14.14 -3.09
N LEU A 168 4.80 -13.99 -2.84
CA LEU A 168 4.28 -12.98 -1.91
C LEU A 168 4.81 -13.17 -0.49
N VAL A 169 4.80 -14.41 0.01
CA VAL A 169 5.33 -14.74 1.35
C VAL A 169 6.81 -14.41 1.46
N CYS A 170 7.63 -14.83 0.49
CA CYS A 170 9.07 -14.52 0.48
C CYS A 170 9.32 -13.01 0.47
N GLU A 171 8.57 -12.26 -0.33
CA GLU A 171 8.75 -10.82 -0.46
C GLU A 171 8.30 -10.05 0.79
N LEU A 172 7.13 -10.37 1.34
CA LEU A 172 6.64 -9.76 2.58
C LEU A 172 7.58 -10.04 3.75
N THR A 173 8.01 -11.30 3.92
CA THR A 173 8.91 -11.70 5.01
C THR A 173 10.32 -11.14 4.86
N ALA A 174 10.78 -10.83 3.64
CA ALA A 174 12.08 -10.20 3.44
C ALA A 174 12.07 -8.69 3.79
N ARG A 175 10.90 -8.04 3.76
CA ARG A 175 10.77 -6.59 3.99
C ARG A 175 10.90 -6.23 5.47
N ASP A 176 11.65 -5.17 5.75
CA ASP A 176 11.68 -4.53 7.07
C ASP A 176 10.33 -3.89 7.43
N SER A 177 9.52 -3.50 6.44
CA SER A 177 8.26 -2.77 6.64
C SER A 177 7.09 -3.64 7.13
N PHE A 178 7.17 -4.97 6.97
CA PHE A 178 6.12 -5.89 7.34
C PHE A 178 6.12 -6.14 8.86
N CYS A 179 5.47 -5.26 9.61
CA CYS A 179 5.57 -5.19 11.07
C CYS A 179 4.67 -6.21 11.80
N VAL A 180 4.98 -7.49 11.66
CA VAL A 180 4.35 -8.58 12.40
C VAL A 180 5.33 -9.13 13.45
N ASP A 181 4.83 -9.47 14.64
CA ASP A 181 5.63 -10.12 15.67
C ASP A 181 6.21 -11.44 15.13
N GLU A 182 7.51 -11.66 15.31
CA GLU A 182 8.20 -12.81 14.68
C GLU A 182 7.63 -14.17 15.11
N ILE A 183 7.08 -14.26 16.33
CA ILE A 183 6.41 -15.48 16.78
C ILE A 183 5.10 -15.73 16.03
N ASP A 184 4.32 -14.69 15.74
CA ASP A 184 3.07 -14.82 15.00
C ASP A 184 3.35 -14.99 13.50
N LEU A 185 4.43 -14.38 13.00
CA LEU A 185 4.95 -14.66 11.66
C LEU A 185 5.33 -16.14 11.51
N PHE A 186 6.02 -16.72 12.50
CA PHE A 186 6.38 -18.12 12.48
C PHE A 186 5.14 -19.03 12.45
N LYS A 187 4.11 -18.75 13.26
CA LYS A 187 2.82 -19.48 13.22
C LYS A 187 2.14 -19.37 11.85
N CYS A 188 2.10 -18.16 11.27
CA CYS A 188 1.57 -17.93 9.93
C CYS A 188 2.30 -18.78 8.88
N LEU A 189 3.63 -18.81 8.92
CA LEU A 189 4.47 -19.59 8.01
C LEU A 189 4.28 -21.10 8.20
N LEU A 190 4.14 -21.56 9.44
CA LEU A 190 3.85 -22.96 9.74
C LEU A 190 2.50 -23.39 9.17
N ASN A 191 1.45 -22.58 9.38
CA ASN A 191 0.12 -22.84 8.81
C ASN A 191 0.15 -22.84 7.28
N TRP A 192 0.83 -21.86 6.68
CA TRP A 192 1.03 -21.78 5.23
C TRP A 192 1.76 -23.02 4.69
N SER A 193 2.83 -23.46 5.35
CA SER A 193 3.60 -24.65 4.95
C SER A 193 2.80 -25.95 5.07
N ASN A 194 1.92 -26.05 6.07
CA ASN A 194 1.08 -27.23 6.25
C ASN A 194 0.04 -27.36 5.13
N LYS A 195 -0.50 -26.23 4.64
CA LYS A 195 -1.48 -26.19 3.55
C LYS A 195 -0.84 -26.33 2.16
N ASN A 196 0.33 -25.74 1.92
CA ASN A 196 0.97 -25.68 0.59
C ASN A 196 2.05 -26.76 0.36
N GLY A 197 2.30 -27.63 1.34
CA GLY A 197 3.20 -28.78 1.23
C GLY A 197 4.62 -28.52 1.74
N LYS A 198 5.21 -29.54 2.39
CA LYS A 198 6.47 -29.42 3.15
C LYS A 198 7.74 -29.18 2.31
N GLY A 199 7.71 -29.41 1.00
CA GLY A 199 8.90 -29.34 0.14
C GLY A 199 9.39 -27.93 -0.21
N GLN A 200 8.57 -26.90 0.01
CA GLN A 200 8.89 -25.51 -0.37
C GLN A 200 9.23 -24.60 0.82
N SER A 201 9.32 -25.16 2.03
CA SER A 201 9.20 -24.40 3.27
C SER A 201 10.53 -23.88 3.85
N ALA A 202 11.67 -24.49 3.54
CA ALA A 202 12.94 -24.07 4.13
C ALA A 202 13.31 -22.61 3.80
N GLU A 203 13.01 -22.16 2.57
CA GLU A 203 13.33 -20.79 2.12
C GLU A 203 12.52 -19.72 2.83
N ILE A 204 11.23 -19.96 3.08
CA ILE A 204 10.34 -18.97 3.71
C ILE A 204 10.71 -18.74 5.19
N PHE A 205 11.26 -19.75 5.87
CA PHE A 205 11.71 -19.62 7.26
C PHE A 205 13.05 -18.87 7.39
N ARG A 206 13.84 -18.72 6.32
CA ARG A 206 15.13 -17.99 6.37
C ARG A 206 14.96 -16.51 6.70
N ASN A 207 13.78 -15.96 6.40
CA ASN A 207 13.47 -14.57 6.65
C ASN A 207 12.94 -14.31 8.07
N VAL A 208 12.73 -15.35 8.89
CA VAL A 208 12.31 -15.21 10.29
C VAL A 208 13.50 -14.77 11.14
N ARG A 209 13.32 -13.70 11.90
CA ARG A 209 14.37 -13.12 12.74
C ARG A 209 14.37 -13.80 14.10
N LEU A 210 15.01 -14.96 14.16
CA LEU A 210 15.05 -15.81 15.37
C LEU A 210 15.53 -15.07 16.63
N ASN A 211 16.43 -14.10 16.46
CA ASN A 211 16.96 -13.30 17.57
C ASN A 211 15.92 -12.36 18.22
N LEU A 212 14.72 -12.22 17.64
CA LEU A 212 13.62 -11.44 18.19
C LEU A 212 12.54 -12.31 18.84
N ILE A 213 12.73 -13.63 18.86
CA ILE A 213 11.79 -14.57 19.48
C ILE A 213 12.26 -14.87 20.89
N SER A 214 11.33 -14.88 21.86
CA SER A 214 11.66 -15.18 23.25
C SER A 214 12.08 -16.64 23.41
N VAL A 215 12.95 -16.93 24.38
CA VAL A 215 13.39 -18.30 24.69
C VAL A 215 12.19 -19.19 25.08
N THR A 216 11.22 -18.61 25.79
CA THR A 216 9.97 -19.30 26.17
C THR A 216 9.16 -19.70 24.95
N ASP A 217 8.98 -18.79 24.00
CA ASP A 217 8.21 -19.06 22.78
C ASP A 217 8.95 -20.03 21.85
N PHE A 218 10.29 -19.92 21.78
CA PHE A 218 11.10 -20.86 21.02
C PHE A 218 10.91 -22.30 21.54
N ASN A 219 11.02 -22.51 22.86
CA ASN A 219 10.87 -23.84 23.46
C ASN A 219 9.45 -24.39 23.32
N ASN A 220 8.43 -23.55 23.48
CA ASN A 220 7.04 -24.00 23.49
C ASN A 220 6.44 -24.16 22.09
N ILE A 221 6.86 -23.35 21.11
CA ILE A 221 6.19 -23.24 19.80
C ILE A 221 7.09 -23.72 18.68
N ILE A 222 8.38 -23.35 18.67
CA ILE A 222 9.28 -23.60 17.53
C ILE A 222 9.96 -24.96 17.64
N MET A 223 10.55 -25.25 18.80
CA MET A 223 11.29 -26.49 19.05
C MET A 223 10.48 -27.77 18.74
N PRO A 224 9.17 -27.88 19.08
CA PRO A 224 8.38 -29.06 18.77
C PRO A 224 8.23 -29.33 17.26
N THR A 225 8.32 -28.29 16.42
CA THR A 225 8.15 -28.42 14.96
C THR A 225 9.34 -29.09 14.27
N LYS A 226 10.52 -29.07 14.91
CA LYS A 226 11.80 -29.56 14.35
C LYS A 226 12.19 -28.92 13.00
N LEU A 227 11.62 -27.75 12.67
CA LEU A 227 11.94 -27.01 11.45
C LEU A 227 13.20 -26.17 11.59
N ILE A 228 13.54 -25.77 12.82
CA ILE A 228 14.67 -24.91 13.16
C ILE A 228 15.48 -25.60 14.26
N SER A 229 16.80 -25.66 14.09
CA SER A 229 17.67 -26.31 15.08
C SER A 229 17.88 -25.39 16.30
N SER A 230 18.15 -26.00 17.45
CA SER A 230 18.52 -25.24 18.65
C SER A 230 19.82 -24.45 18.45
N ASP A 231 20.75 -24.98 17.64
CA ASP A 231 22.01 -24.32 17.32
C ASP A 231 21.78 -23.05 16.49
N ASP A 232 20.87 -23.09 15.50
CA ASP A 232 20.53 -21.90 14.69
C ASP A 232 19.94 -20.77 15.54
N PHE A 233 19.08 -21.13 16.52
CA PHE A 233 18.51 -20.16 17.45
C PHE A 233 19.57 -19.57 18.39
N LEU A 234 20.44 -20.40 18.96
CA LEU A 234 21.53 -19.94 19.83
C LEU A 234 22.49 -18.99 19.08
N ILE A 235 22.88 -19.37 17.86
CA ILE A 235 23.72 -18.52 16.99
C ILE A 235 23.05 -17.18 16.71
N ALA A 236 21.74 -17.17 16.40
CA ALA A 236 21.00 -15.94 16.17
C ALA A 236 20.88 -15.08 17.43
N PHE A 237 20.60 -15.71 18.58
CA PHE A 237 20.46 -15.03 19.87
C PHE A 237 21.77 -14.36 20.30
N GLU A 238 22.90 -15.04 20.14
CA GLU A 238 24.23 -14.49 20.47
C GLU A 238 24.67 -13.40 19.49
N ARG A 239 24.50 -13.61 18.18
CA ARG A 239 25.01 -12.69 17.16
C ARG A 239 24.11 -11.47 16.92
N GLN A 240 22.84 -11.55 17.31
CA GLN A 240 21.80 -10.55 17.05
C GLN A 240 21.85 -9.97 15.61
N PRO A 241 21.79 -10.82 14.57
CA PRO A 241 22.09 -10.42 13.19
C PRO A 241 21.04 -9.46 12.59
N PHE A 242 19.83 -9.43 13.13
CA PHE A 242 18.72 -8.64 12.60
C PHE A 242 18.09 -7.73 13.65
N ALA A 243 17.73 -6.51 13.24
CA ALA A 243 16.94 -5.61 14.08
C ALA A 243 15.44 -5.94 14.02
N GLU A 244 14.65 -5.42 14.96
CA GLU A 244 13.17 -5.44 14.88
C GLU A 244 12.68 -4.89 13.53
N ARG A 245 11.58 -5.44 13.01
CA ARG A 245 10.90 -4.90 11.82
C ARG A 245 10.35 -3.52 12.13
N VAL A 246 10.45 -2.62 11.15
CA VAL A 246 10.09 -1.22 11.29
C VAL A 246 9.38 -0.72 10.05
N SER A 247 8.22 -0.09 10.25
CA SER A 247 7.59 0.72 9.22
C SER A 247 8.38 2.02 9.08
N ILE A 248 9.19 2.12 8.04
CA ILE A 248 9.83 3.39 7.67
C ILE A 248 8.71 4.26 7.09
N CYS A 249 8.27 5.26 7.86
CA CYS A 249 7.19 6.16 7.49
C CYS A 249 7.67 7.17 6.43
N ASN A 250 7.68 6.75 5.16
CA ASN A 250 7.86 7.65 4.03
C ASN A 250 6.49 8.24 3.65
N HIS A 251 6.09 9.28 4.38
CA HIS A 251 5.06 10.27 4.07
C HIS A 251 4.05 9.96 2.93
N SER A 252 2.93 9.35 3.34
CA SER A 252 1.52 9.50 2.86
C SER A 252 0.65 8.36 3.41
N SER A 253 1.29 7.33 3.99
CA SER A 253 0.68 6.12 4.55
C SER A 253 0.98 5.92 6.04
N CYS A 254 1.41 6.96 6.75
CA CYS A 254 1.51 6.88 8.21
C CYS A 254 0.10 6.70 8.77
N THR A 255 -0.11 5.66 9.56
CA THR A 255 -1.38 5.44 10.25
C THR A 255 -1.66 6.67 11.10
N ASN A 256 -2.85 7.24 10.95
CA ASN A 256 -3.30 8.27 11.88
C ASN A 256 -3.48 7.59 13.24
N ILE A 257 -2.55 7.88 14.15
CA ILE A 257 -2.52 7.24 15.46
C ILE A 257 -3.27 8.09 16.48
N MET A 258 -3.73 9.28 16.10
CA MET A 258 -4.58 10.11 16.91
C MET A 258 -5.96 9.44 17.07
N ASP A 259 -6.35 9.16 18.32
CA ASP A 259 -7.65 8.59 18.66
C ASP A 259 -8.60 9.71 19.12
N LYS A 260 -8.14 10.54 20.06
CA LYS A 260 -8.91 11.66 20.61
C LYS A 260 -8.01 12.87 20.81
N VAL A 261 -8.59 14.05 20.59
CA VAL A 261 -7.95 15.32 20.96
C VAL A 261 -8.78 16.01 22.02
N LYS A 262 -8.15 16.42 23.12
CA LYS A 262 -8.77 17.25 24.15
C LYS A 262 -8.12 18.63 24.15
N VAL A 263 -8.95 19.68 24.12
CA VAL A 263 -8.51 21.08 24.27
C VAL A 263 -9.37 21.69 25.37
N GLY A 264 -8.75 22.11 26.48
CA GLY A 264 -9.50 22.51 27.68
C GLY A 264 -10.38 21.35 28.18
N ASP A 265 -11.69 21.56 28.26
CA ASP A 265 -12.69 20.53 28.62
C ASP A 265 -13.41 19.90 27.41
N LYS A 266 -13.06 20.29 26.18
CA LYS A 266 -13.73 19.83 24.96
C LYS A 266 -12.95 18.71 24.30
N PHE A 267 -13.68 17.72 23.79
CA PHE A 267 -13.14 16.59 23.02
C PHE A 267 -13.45 16.76 21.53
N TYR A 268 -12.48 16.43 20.70
CA TYR A 268 -12.53 16.53 19.25
C TYR A 268 -12.09 15.20 18.62
N THR A 269 -12.75 14.82 17.54
CA THR A 269 -12.40 13.63 16.72
C THR A 269 -11.47 14.03 15.57
N THR A 270 -10.86 13.04 14.90
CA THR A 270 -9.81 13.22 13.89
C THR A 270 -10.22 13.91 12.59
N ASP A 271 -11.49 14.27 12.44
CA ASP A 271 -12.06 14.92 11.25
C ASP A 271 -12.47 16.39 11.49
N VAL A 272 -12.09 16.96 12.64
CA VAL A 272 -12.34 18.38 12.94
C VAL A 272 -11.32 19.24 12.21
N GLY A 273 -11.78 20.28 11.50
CA GLY A 273 -10.92 21.28 10.85
C GLY A 273 -10.11 22.15 11.84
N SER A 274 -10.06 23.46 11.63
CA SER A 274 -9.27 24.38 12.47
C SER A 274 -9.87 24.58 13.87
N ILE A 275 -9.05 24.45 14.92
CA ILE A 275 -9.39 24.68 16.33
C ILE A 275 -8.60 25.90 16.83
N ASN A 276 -9.27 26.84 17.50
CA ASN A 276 -8.59 27.94 18.18
C ASN A 276 -8.15 27.49 19.57
N VAL A 277 -6.84 27.55 19.83
CA VAL A 277 -6.23 27.23 21.13
C VAL A 277 -5.81 28.54 21.79
N LEU A 278 -6.23 28.75 23.04
CA LEU A 278 -5.90 29.95 23.80
C LEU A 278 -4.45 29.89 24.31
N GLU A 279 -3.92 31.06 24.68
CA GLU A 279 -2.59 31.15 25.30
C GLU A 279 -2.53 30.35 26.60
N ASN A 280 -1.46 29.57 26.78
CA ASN A 280 -1.22 28.65 27.91
C ASN A 280 -2.21 27.48 28.01
N GLU A 281 -3.03 27.26 26.99
CA GLU A 281 -3.91 26.09 26.92
C GLU A 281 -3.12 24.85 26.47
N SER A 282 -3.41 23.71 27.12
CA SER A 282 -2.82 22.44 26.75
C SER A 282 -3.75 21.64 25.87
N VAL A 283 -3.22 21.13 24.76
CA VAL A 283 -3.86 20.16 23.89
C VAL A 283 -3.34 18.77 24.23
N HIS A 284 -4.25 17.85 24.53
CA HIS A 284 -3.93 16.44 24.79
C HIS A 284 -4.30 15.63 23.56
N PHE A 285 -3.31 14.93 23.04
CA PHE A 285 -3.49 13.96 21.97
C PHE A 285 -3.36 12.57 22.56
N GLU A 286 -4.43 11.81 22.50
CA GLU A 286 -4.47 10.40 22.88
C GLU A 286 -4.19 9.55 21.64
N MET A 287 -3.20 8.67 21.75
CA MET A 287 -2.73 7.81 20.67
C MET A 287 -3.38 6.42 20.78
N LYS A 288 -3.75 5.84 19.64
CA LYS A 288 -4.17 4.45 19.54
C LYS A 288 -3.04 3.53 19.98
N LYS A 289 -3.41 2.43 20.64
CA LYS A 289 -2.45 1.39 21.05
C LYS A 289 -1.78 0.80 19.81
N LEU A 290 -0.49 1.06 19.66
CA LEU A 290 0.34 0.51 18.59
C LEU A 290 0.93 -0.84 19.03
N ARG A 291 1.05 -1.78 18.09
CA ARG A 291 1.79 -3.04 18.29
C ARG A 291 3.31 -2.87 18.10
N CYS A 292 3.75 -1.76 17.49
CA CYS A 292 5.17 -1.50 17.19
C CYS A 292 5.83 -0.53 18.19
N LYS A 293 7.13 -0.73 18.45
CA LYS A 293 7.93 0.19 19.28
C LYS A 293 8.27 1.46 18.52
N MET A 294 7.93 2.62 19.07
CA MET A 294 8.24 3.93 18.48
C MET A 294 9.34 4.64 19.25
N ASN A 295 10.15 5.44 18.56
CA ASN A 295 11.16 6.28 19.20
C ASN A 295 11.16 7.72 18.69
N TYR A 296 10.22 8.09 17.82
CA TYR A 296 9.95 9.48 17.48
C TYR A 296 8.48 9.74 17.13
N ILE A 297 8.06 10.99 17.33
CA ILE A 297 6.78 11.55 16.89
C ILE A 297 7.06 12.78 16.03
N GLN A 298 6.36 12.90 14.92
CA GLN A 298 6.35 14.07 14.05
C GLN A 298 5.03 14.83 14.22
N LEU A 299 5.15 16.12 14.42
CA LEU A 299 4.06 17.08 14.63
C LEU A 299 4.01 18.04 13.45
N ARG A 300 2.85 18.12 12.81
CA ARG A 300 2.64 19.00 11.66
C ARG A 300 1.65 20.10 12.02
N PHE A 301 2.09 21.35 11.95
CA PHE A 301 1.28 22.52 12.29
C PHE A 301 1.28 23.58 11.21
N SER A 302 0.21 24.36 11.10
CA SER A 302 0.18 25.62 10.35
C SER A 302 1.13 26.62 11.01
N TYR A 303 2.09 27.17 10.25
CA TYR A 303 3.26 27.95 10.72
C TYR A 303 3.20 28.43 12.20
N ILE A 304 3.91 27.71 13.08
CA ILE A 304 4.08 28.05 14.50
C ILE A 304 5.56 28.37 14.73
N PRO A 305 5.93 29.51 15.33
CA PRO A 305 7.33 29.84 15.59
C PRO A 305 7.99 28.89 16.60
N ARG A 306 9.29 28.59 16.40
CA ARG A 306 10.09 27.83 17.38
C ARG A 306 9.98 28.50 18.76
N ASN A 307 9.70 27.71 19.80
CA ASN A 307 9.47 28.11 21.20
C ASN A 307 8.03 28.56 21.56
N ALA A 308 7.08 28.51 20.64
CA ALA A 308 5.67 28.82 20.94
C ALA A 308 4.92 27.68 21.66
N PHE A 309 5.57 26.53 21.89
CA PHE A 309 4.97 25.41 22.57
C PHE A 309 5.98 24.50 23.28
N VAL A 310 5.51 23.82 24.31
CA VAL A 310 6.25 22.80 25.07
C VAL A 310 5.54 21.47 24.90
N VAL A 311 6.30 20.41 24.63
CA VAL A 311 5.76 19.05 24.50
C VAL A 311 6.16 18.20 25.69
N SER A 312 5.18 17.53 26.27
CA SER A 312 5.37 16.53 27.31
C SER A 312 4.70 15.23 26.87
N VAL A 313 5.38 14.11 27.10
CA VAL A 313 4.93 12.80 26.64
C VAL A 313 4.73 11.91 27.85
N LYS A 314 3.68 11.08 27.82
CA LYS A 314 3.38 10.09 28.84
C LYS A 314 3.26 8.69 28.27
N ASN A 315 3.71 7.72 29.06
CA ASN A 315 3.60 6.29 28.75
C ASN A 315 2.27 5.67 29.17
N ASN A 316 2.09 4.37 28.91
CA ASN A 316 0.93 3.55 29.27
C ASN A 316 0.54 3.61 30.75
N HIS A 317 1.46 4.00 31.62
CA HIS A 317 1.28 4.12 33.07
C HIS A 317 1.09 5.57 33.54
N ASN A 318 0.80 6.49 32.62
CA ASN A 318 0.68 7.93 32.87
C ASN A 318 1.96 8.60 33.43
N GLN A 319 3.11 7.95 33.31
CA GLN A 319 4.40 8.47 33.75
C GLN A 319 5.03 9.32 32.64
N HIS A 320 5.74 10.37 33.04
CA HIS A 320 6.43 11.25 32.10
C HIS A 320 7.60 10.53 31.44
N VAL A 321 7.67 10.62 30.11
CA VAL A 321 8.76 10.10 29.29
C VAL A 321 9.73 11.23 28.99
N SER A 322 11.03 10.96 29.15
CA SER A 322 12.07 11.90 28.74
C SER A 322 12.09 12.04 27.21
N VAL A 323 11.93 13.28 26.75
CA VAL A 323 11.94 13.63 25.32
C VAL A 323 13.22 14.37 24.97
N GLY A 324 13.78 14.07 23.79
CA GLY A 324 14.88 14.80 23.20
C GLY A 324 14.48 16.19 22.71
N PRO A 325 15.44 16.98 22.18
CA PRO A 325 15.14 18.31 21.66
C PRO A 325 14.16 18.26 20.49
N LEU A 326 13.25 19.24 20.45
CA LEU A 326 12.30 19.43 19.35
C LEU A 326 13.07 19.89 18.10
N ASN A 327 13.16 19.03 17.09
CA ASN A 327 13.86 19.32 15.84
C ASN A 327 12.87 19.78 14.77
N LEU A 328 13.06 20.97 14.20
CA LEU A 328 12.30 21.37 13.01
C LEU A 328 12.96 20.72 11.78
N LEU A 329 12.18 19.93 11.04
CA LEU A 329 12.66 19.19 9.87
C LEU A 329 12.43 19.97 8.57
N GLU A 330 11.29 20.64 8.41
CA GLU A 330 10.93 21.38 7.19
C GLU A 330 10.10 22.63 7.51
N GLU A 331 10.35 23.72 6.77
CA GLU A 331 9.54 24.95 6.70
C GLU A 331 9.21 25.21 5.22
N ALA A 332 7.94 25.06 4.82
CA ALA A 332 7.52 25.23 3.43
C ALA A 332 6.94 26.64 3.19
N TYR A 333 7.71 27.53 2.57
CA TYR A 333 7.35 28.96 2.39
C TYR A 333 6.38 29.28 1.25
N TYR A 334 6.04 28.34 0.35
CA TYR A 334 5.37 28.73 -0.91
C TYR A 334 4.15 27.90 -1.35
N LEU A 335 3.86 26.72 -0.77
CA LEU A 335 2.80 25.84 -1.29
C LEU A 335 1.92 25.15 -0.23
N SER A 336 2.20 25.30 1.08
CA SER A 336 1.47 24.49 2.08
C SER A 336 1.42 25.01 3.54
N ASP A 337 1.95 26.21 3.83
CA ASP A 337 1.83 26.92 5.13
C ASP A 337 2.02 26.07 6.40
N TYR A 338 2.89 25.07 6.38
CA TYR A 338 3.13 24.20 7.54
C TYR A 338 4.61 24.12 7.97
N ALA A 339 4.80 23.86 9.26
CA ALA A 339 6.06 23.50 9.88
C ALA A 339 6.00 22.05 10.38
N LEU A 340 7.06 21.27 10.12
CA LEU A 340 7.19 19.89 10.58
C LEU A 340 8.22 19.79 11.71
N TYR A 341 7.77 19.36 12.87
CA TYR A 341 8.60 19.17 14.05
C TYR A 341 8.74 17.68 14.39
N GLU A 342 9.90 17.26 14.86
CA GLU A 342 10.19 15.90 15.31
C GLU A 342 10.66 15.88 16.76
N LEU A 343 10.12 14.94 17.53
CA LEU A 343 10.47 14.65 18.91
C LEU A 343 10.91 13.21 19.01
N THR A 344 12.12 12.98 19.49
CA THR A 344 12.64 11.64 19.75
C THR A 344 12.50 11.28 21.23
N PHE A 345 12.22 10.02 21.54
CA PHE A 345 12.13 9.52 22.91
C PHE A 345 12.60 8.06 22.96
N ASN A 346 13.07 7.63 24.14
CA ASN A 346 13.65 6.29 24.32
C ASN A 346 12.61 5.23 24.75
N ASP A 347 11.39 5.64 25.10
CA ASP A 347 10.33 4.75 25.59
C ASP A 347 9.33 4.43 24.48
N SER A 348 9.17 3.15 24.15
CA SER A 348 8.25 2.69 23.11
C SER A 348 6.78 2.59 23.55
N THR A 349 6.46 2.91 24.81
CA THR A 349 5.12 2.76 25.40
C THR A 349 4.34 4.07 25.47
N VAL A 350 4.65 5.03 24.59
CA VAL A 350 3.99 6.34 24.52
C VAL A 350 2.53 6.21 24.06
N ILE A 351 1.61 6.77 24.83
CA ILE A 351 0.17 6.84 24.49
C ILE A 351 -0.42 8.23 24.54
N VAL A 352 0.20 9.18 25.25
CA VAL A 352 -0.35 10.53 25.37
C VAL A 352 0.74 11.55 25.08
N VAL A 353 0.45 12.43 24.13
CA VAL A 353 1.26 13.61 23.84
C VAL A 353 0.48 14.82 24.31
N ARG A 354 1.06 15.61 25.21
CA ARG A 354 0.50 16.88 25.65
C ARG A 354 1.35 18.01 25.11
N ILE A 355 0.71 18.92 24.41
CA ILE A 355 1.33 20.12 23.84
C ILE A 355 0.72 21.32 24.53
N THR A 356 1.55 22.13 25.17
CA THR A 356 1.12 23.39 25.79
C THR A 356 1.62 24.54 24.93
N PHE A 357 0.71 25.36 24.44
CA PHE A 357 1.05 26.51 23.61
C PHE A 357 1.24 27.75 24.48
N THR A 358 2.33 28.48 24.30
CA THR A 358 2.66 29.68 25.07
C THR A 358 2.10 30.95 24.44
N VAL A 359 1.39 30.84 23.32
CA VAL A 359 0.70 31.90 22.59
C VAL A 359 -0.63 31.36 22.05
N ALA A 360 -1.60 32.23 21.79
CA ALA A 360 -2.87 31.82 21.17
C ALA A 360 -2.66 31.47 19.69
N ILE A 361 -3.17 30.32 19.25
CA ILE A 361 -2.89 29.79 17.90
C ILE A 361 -4.14 29.14 17.30
N CYS A 362 -4.31 29.28 15.98
CA CYS A 362 -5.24 28.46 15.23
C CYS A 362 -4.54 27.17 14.80
N LEU A 363 -4.98 26.05 15.37
CA LEU A 363 -4.44 24.72 15.14
C LEU A 363 -5.30 23.95 14.14
N VAL A 364 -4.76 23.63 12.97
CA VAL A 364 -5.44 22.74 12.03
C VAL A 364 -5.15 21.28 12.42
N ILE A 365 -6.19 20.57 12.83
CA ILE A 365 -6.11 19.14 13.15
C ILE A 365 -6.57 18.35 11.92
N GLY A 366 -5.82 17.32 11.56
CA GLY A 366 -6.15 16.44 10.45
C GLY A 366 -5.45 15.10 10.60
N LYS A 367 -5.68 14.20 9.64
CA LYS A 367 -5.19 12.82 9.69
C LYS A 367 -3.66 12.67 9.82
N ASN A 368 -2.91 13.73 9.51
CA ASN A 368 -1.45 13.74 9.52
C ASN A 368 -0.85 14.71 10.57
N THR A 369 -1.65 15.22 11.51
CA THR A 369 -1.17 16.17 12.54
C THR A 369 -0.16 15.53 13.47
N ILE A 370 -0.37 14.26 13.84
CA ILE A 370 0.58 13.46 14.60
C ILE A 370 0.85 12.18 13.84
N THR A 371 2.11 11.99 13.49
CA THR A 371 2.62 10.72 12.97
C THR A 371 3.74 10.24 13.86
N CYS A 372 4.06 8.96 13.86
CA CYS A 372 5.22 8.45 14.56
C CYS A 372 5.92 7.40 13.74
N GLY A 373 7.17 7.12 14.11
CA GLY A 373 7.93 6.01 13.55
C GLY A 373 8.99 5.51 14.50
N LYS A 374 9.81 4.59 13.98
CA LYS A 374 11.04 4.15 14.62
C LYS A 374 12.23 4.46 13.72
N ARG A 375 13.19 5.23 14.21
CA ARG A 375 14.44 5.56 13.53
C ARG A 375 15.50 4.56 13.98
N LYS A 376 16.33 4.05 13.05
CA LYS A 376 17.55 3.31 13.42
C LYS A 376 18.42 4.27 14.24
N GLN A 377 18.65 3.98 15.52
CA GLN A 377 19.74 4.62 16.25
C GLN A 377 21.03 4.18 15.54
N LYS A 378 21.84 5.16 15.12
CA LYS A 378 23.11 4.91 14.44
C LYS A 378 24.11 4.25 15.37
#